data_AF-A0A350EWG5-F1
#
_entry.id   AF-A0A350EWG5-F1
#
_cell.length_a   1.000
_cell.length_b   1.000
_cell.length_c   1.000
_cell.angle_alpha   90.00
_cell.angle_beta   90.00
_cell.angle_gamma   90.00
#
_symmetry.space_group_name_H-M   'P 1'
#
loop_
_entity.id
_entity.type
_entity.pdbx_description
1 polymer ?
#
loop_
_entity_poly.entity_id
_entity_poly.type
_entity_poly.pdbx_seq_one_letter_code
_entity_poly.pdbx_strand_id
1 'polypeptide(L)'
;MDRSWLQLRSMNGALFRFQINQRIRRMADGERVHCLDINDAFLETDGSLSKEMIPDFRYLGEAGYQRWAKAIEPTPNQLGL
;
A
#
# COMPACT_ATOMS: atom_id res chain seq x y z
N MET A 1 5.95 -24.36 19.72
CA MET A 1 4.77 -23.68 19.16
C MET A 1 5.06 -23.37 17.70
N ASP A 2 4.30 -23.98 16.80
CA ASP A 2 4.45 -23.80 15.35
C ASP A 2 3.87 -22.44 14.92
N ARG A 3 4.69 -21.62 14.24
CA ARG A 3 4.31 -20.29 13.73
C ARG A 3 3.65 -20.35 12.35
N SER A 4 3.47 -21.54 11.77
CA SER A 4 2.86 -21.78 10.45
C SER A 4 1.51 -21.07 10.24
N TRP A 5 0.68 -20.97 11.29
CA TRP A 5 -0.61 -20.28 11.24
C TRP A 5 -0.54 -18.75 11.06
N LEU A 6 0.56 -18.09 11.44
CA LEU A 6 0.77 -16.65 11.24
C LEU A 6 1.11 -16.35 9.78
N GLN A 7 1.84 -17.26 9.11
CA GLN A 7 2.08 -17.19 7.68
C GLN A 7 0.79 -17.40 6.88
N LEU A 8 -0.08 -18.34 7.26
CA LEU A 8 -1.37 -18.56 6.59
C LEU A 8 -2.33 -17.36 6.72
N ARG A 9 -2.39 -16.70 7.89
CA ARG A 9 -3.15 -15.43 8.05
C ARG A 9 -2.56 -14.29 7.21
N SER A 10 -1.23 -14.18 7.15
CA SER A 10 -0.55 -13.18 6.35
C SER A 10 -0.85 -13.34 4.85
N MET A 11 -0.77 -14.58 4.35
CA MET A 11 -0.94 -14.90 2.93
C MET A 11 -2.41 -14.72 2.47
N ASN A 12 -3.38 -15.18 3.28
CA ASN A 12 -4.80 -14.94 3.01
C ASN A 12 -5.17 -13.46 3.12
N GLY A 13 -4.56 -12.74 4.06
CA GLY A 13 -4.75 -11.29 4.21
C GLY A 13 -4.24 -10.51 3.01
N ALA A 14 -3.05 -10.84 2.49
CA ALA A 14 -2.50 -10.20 1.29
C ALA A 14 -3.37 -10.47 0.04
N LEU A 15 -3.82 -11.71 -0.13
CA LEU A 15 -4.71 -12.09 -1.23
C LEU A 15 -6.05 -11.34 -1.17
N PHE A 16 -6.64 -11.23 0.02
CA PHE A 16 -7.89 -10.50 0.22
C PHE A 16 -7.75 -9.01 -0.07
N ARG A 17 -6.67 -8.37 0.43
CA ARG A 17 -6.36 -6.95 0.14
C ARG A 17 -6.19 -6.72 -1.36
N PHE A 18 -5.48 -7.61 -2.05
CA PHE A 18 -5.31 -7.52 -3.50
C PHE A 18 -6.65 -7.57 -4.24
N GLN A 19 -7.53 -8.53 -3.89
CA GLN A 19 -8.86 -8.65 -4.50
C GLN A 19 -9.74 -7.42 -4.26
N ILE A 20 -9.69 -6.83 -3.07
CA ILE A 20 -10.40 -5.58 -2.77
C ILE A 20 -9.87 -4.44 -3.63
N ASN A 21 -8.55 -4.24 -3.66
CA ASN A 21 -7.93 -3.17 -4.44
C ASN A 21 -8.27 -3.30 -5.94
N GLN A 22 -8.30 -4.53 -6.47
CA GLN A 22 -8.72 -4.79 -7.85
C GLN A 22 -10.17 -4.40 -8.14
N ARG A 23 -11.07 -4.55 -7.16
CA ARG A 23 -12.46 -4.09 -7.28
C ARG A 23 -12.57 -2.57 -7.18
N ILE A 24 -11.86 -1.96 -6.24
CA ILE A 24 -11.84 -0.49 -6.05
C ILE A 24 -11.31 0.22 -7.29
N ARG A 25 -10.24 -0.30 -7.92
CA ARG A 25 -9.68 0.27 -9.16
C ARG A 25 -10.71 0.45 -10.28
N ARG A 26 -11.71 -0.44 -10.36
CA ARG A 26 -12.77 -0.37 -11.38
C ARG A 26 -13.76 0.76 -11.14
N MET A 27 -13.70 1.41 -9.99
CA MET A 27 -14.53 2.59 -9.68
C MET A 27 -13.90 3.89 -10.20
N ALA A 28 -12.64 3.86 -10.64
CA ALA A 28 -12.04 5.02 -11.30
C ALA A 28 -12.66 5.23 -12.68
N ASP A 29 -13.08 6.45 -12.96
CA ASP A 29 -13.66 6.86 -14.25
C ASP A 29 -12.62 7.56 -15.15
N GLY A 30 -11.46 7.95 -14.60
CA GLY A 30 -10.43 8.68 -15.32
C GLY A 30 -10.77 10.16 -15.56
N GLU A 31 -11.87 10.66 -15.01
CA GLU A 31 -12.31 12.04 -15.11
C GLU A 31 -12.31 12.71 -13.73
N ARG A 32 -13.17 12.22 -12.83
CA ARG A 32 -13.37 12.78 -11.47
C ARG A 32 -12.83 11.87 -10.38
N VAL A 33 -12.84 10.56 -10.62
CA VAL A 33 -12.34 9.56 -9.69
C VAL A 33 -11.14 8.88 -10.32
N HIS A 34 -9.98 9.08 -9.68
CA HIS A 34 -8.71 8.50 -10.10
C HIS A 34 -8.25 7.48 -9.05
N CYS A 35 -7.68 6.36 -9.50
CA CYS A 35 -7.09 5.37 -8.59
C CYS A 35 -5.57 5.37 -8.75
N LEU A 36 -4.87 5.68 -7.66
CA LEU A 36 -3.42 5.64 -7.58
C LEU A 36 -2.99 4.40 -6.79
N ASP A 37 -2.15 3.56 -7.39
CA ASP A 37 -1.50 2.46 -6.68
C ASP A 37 -0.13 2.89 -6.18
N ILE A 38 0.04 2.85 -4.85
CA ILE A 38 1.29 3.19 -4.18
C ILE A 38 1.82 2.05 -3.32
N ASN A 39 1.31 0.82 -3.50
CA ASN A 39 1.68 -0.32 -2.63
C ASN A 39 3.19 -0.57 -2.63
N ASP A 40 3.83 -0.47 -3.80
CA ASP A 40 5.27 -0.72 -3.95
C ASP A 40 6.13 0.34 -3.25
N ALA A 41 5.60 1.54 -2.98
CA ALA A 41 6.33 2.60 -2.26
C ALA A 41 6.67 2.22 -0.80
N PHE A 42 5.98 1.21 -0.25
CA PHE A 42 6.19 0.73 1.11
C PHE A 42 7.11 -0.48 1.20
N LEU A 43 7.35 -1.16 0.08
CA LEU A 43 8.14 -2.39 0.04
C LEU A 43 9.63 -2.06 -0.08
N GLU A 44 10.44 -2.79 0.68
CA GLU A 44 11.88 -2.84 0.45
C GLU A 44 12.19 -3.66 -0.81
N THR A 45 13.44 -3.64 -1.29
CA THR A 45 13.83 -4.33 -2.54
C THR A 45 13.57 -5.84 -2.55
N ASP A 46 13.49 -6.46 -1.37
CA ASP A 46 13.18 -7.88 -1.18
C ASP A 46 11.68 -8.14 -0.95
N GLY A 47 10.83 -7.11 -1.06
CA GLY A 47 9.39 -7.19 -0.82
C GLY A 47 8.98 -7.13 0.65
N SER A 48 9.92 -6.89 1.58
CA SER A 48 9.62 -6.78 3.01
C SER A 48 9.09 -5.40 3.42
N LEU A 49 8.50 -5.32 4.63
CA LEU A 49 8.12 -4.06 5.27
C LEU A 49 9.08 -3.80 6.44
N SER A 50 9.76 -2.65 6.43
CA SER A 50 10.66 -2.24 7.50
C SER A 50 9.92 -1.74 8.74
N LYS A 51 10.47 -2.01 9.94
CA LYS A 51 9.99 -1.43 11.20
C LYS A 51 10.25 0.08 11.31
N GLU A 52 11.19 0.62 10.55
CA GLU A 52 11.40 2.07 10.46
C GLU A 52 10.21 2.74 9.75
N MET A 53 9.66 2.05 8.75
CA MET A 53 8.52 2.47 7.96
C MET A 53 7.19 2.25 8.70
N ILE A 54 7.02 1.07 9.32
CA ILE A 54 5.78 0.65 9.98
C ILE A 54 6.11 -0.04 11.32
N PRO A 55 6.38 0.74 12.39
CA PRO A 55 6.91 0.22 13.66
C PRO A 55 6.09 -0.89 14.30
N ASP A 56 4.76 -0.82 14.16
CA ASP A 56 3.81 -1.77 14.74
C ASP A 56 3.07 -2.62 13.69
N PHE A 57 3.51 -2.53 12.42
CA PHE A 57 2.88 -3.17 11.25
C PHE A 57 1.41 -2.77 11.02
N ARG A 58 0.96 -1.62 11.56
CA ARG A 58 -0.40 -1.09 11.35
C ARG A 58 -0.40 0.38 10.95
N TYR A 59 0.41 1.19 11.60
CA TYR A 59 0.51 2.64 11.35
C TYR A 59 1.87 3.00 10.78
N LEU A 60 1.88 3.92 9.82
CA LEU A 60 3.12 4.48 9.30
C LEU A 60 3.84 5.26 10.40
N GLY A 61 5.16 5.08 10.49
CA GLY A 61 6.04 6.00 11.20
C GLY A 61 6.33 7.24 10.36
N GLU A 62 7.22 8.11 10.85
CA GLU A 62 7.60 9.33 10.14
C GLU A 62 8.15 9.05 8.73
N ALA A 63 9.12 8.14 8.61
CA ALA A 63 9.67 7.72 7.32
C ALA A 63 8.58 7.13 6.39
N GLY A 64 7.62 6.40 6.99
CA GLY A 64 6.46 5.86 6.30
C GLY A 64 5.60 6.93 5.65
N TYR A 65 5.24 7.97 6.41
CA TYR A 65 4.47 9.10 5.90
C TYR A 65 5.25 9.92 4.87
N GLN A 66 6.57 10.05 5.01
CA GLN A 66 7.40 10.71 4.00
C GLN A 66 7.38 9.97 2.65
N ARG A 67 7.48 8.63 2.63
CA ARG A 67 7.34 7.86 1.37
C ARG A 67 5.92 7.94 0.80
N TRP A 68 4.89 7.86 1.66
CA TRP A 68 3.49 8.02 1.26
C TRP A 68 3.26 9.38 0.58
N ALA A 69 3.75 10.47 1.18
CA ALA A 69 3.65 11.81 0.61
C ALA A 69 4.35 11.90 -0.75
N LYS A 70 5.61 11.45 -0.85
CA LYS A 70 6.37 11.45 -2.11
C LYS A 70 5.70 10.65 -3.22
N ALA A 71 4.99 9.57 -2.88
CA ALA A 71 4.28 8.76 -3.86
C ALA A 71 3.01 9.44 -4.41
N ILE A 72 2.39 10.34 -3.64
CA ILE A 72 1.13 11.01 -3.99
C ILE A 72 1.35 12.41 -4.56
N GLU A 73 2.37 13.12 -4.07
CA GLU A 73 2.64 14.52 -4.40
C GLU A 73 2.68 14.84 -5.91
N PRO A 74 3.15 13.95 -6.81
CA PRO A 74 3.11 14.22 -8.25
C PRO A 74 1.70 14.17 -8.85
N THR A 75 0.74 13.49 -8.21
CA THR A 75 -0.56 13.17 -8.80
C THR A 75 -1.41 14.39 -9.15
N PRO A 76 -1.55 15.44 -8.31
CA PRO A 76 -2.30 16.64 -8.67
C PRO A 76 -1.81 17.26 -9.99
N ASN A 77 -0.50 17.47 -10.13
CA ASN A 77 0.09 18.00 -11.36
C ASN A 77 -0.17 17.09 -12.58
N GLN A 78 -0.11 15.76 -12.42
CA GLN A 78 -0.42 14.81 -13.49
C GLN A 78 -1.88 14.85 -13.93
N LEU A 79 -2.78 15.21 -13.00
CA LEU A 79 -4.21 15.39 -13.26
C LEU A 79 -4.56 16.82 -13.70
N GLY A 80 -3.57 17.73 -13.77
CA GLY A 80 -3.78 19.13 -14.11
C GLY A 80 -4.47 19.96 -13.02
N LEU A 81 -4.28 19.57 -11.75
CA LEU A 81 -4.81 20.23 -10.55
C LEU A 81 -3.79 21.16 -9.89
#